data_AF-F8B127-F1
#
_entry.id   AF-F8B127-F1
#
_cell.length_a   1.000
_cell.length_b   1.000
_cell.length_c   1.000
_cell.angle_alpha   90.00
_cell.angle_beta   90.00
_cell.angle_gamma   90.00
#
_symmetry.space_group_name_H-M   'P 1'
#
loop_
_entity.id
_entity.type
_entity.pdbx_description
1 polymer ?
#
loop_
_entity_poly.entity_id
_entity_poly.type
_entity_poly.pdbx_seq_one_letter_code
_entity_poly.pdbx_strand_id
1 'polypeptide(L)'
;MRVMADRKASVYTARGPAEGEDWAAVAVALNERMSSRRVGQQQLAELSGVSVSTLRLLQHGAGRRVQNKTLAAIARALEWPDDHLIHVLLSGTRTGDSEASEPTGREILAVLARVEDRLTEILTRLATVEQAVTRTDGPTPP
;
A
#
# COMPACT_ATOMS: atom_id res chain seq x y z
N MET A 1 56.39 -5.75 23.42
CA MET A 1 55.62 -6.72 22.64
C MET A 1 54.20 -6.16 22.49
N ARG A 2 53.91 -5.51 21.36
CA ARG A 2 52.72 -4.65 21.15
C ARG A 2 51.79 -5.37 20.15
N VAL A 3 50.59 -5.73 20.60
CA VAL A 3 49.55 -6.30 19.75
C VAL A 3 49.10 -5.23 18.77
N MET A 4 49.50 -5.37 17.51
CA MET A 4 49.02 -4.54 16.40
C MET A 4 47.69 -5.10 15.93
N ALA A 5 46.64 -4.33 16.17
CA ALA A 5 45.30 -4.57 15.66
C ALA A 5 45.31 -4.43 14.12
N ASP A 6 45.14 -5.53 13.40
CA ASP A 6 44.77 -5.50 11.99
C ASP A 6 43.26 -5.27 11.89
N ARG A 7 42.83 -4.02 12.16
CA ARG A 7 41.49 -3.57 11.83
C ARG A 7 41.48 -3.31 10.32
N LYS A 8 41.31 -4.38 9.53
CA LYS A 8 41.10 -4.25 8.08
C LYS A 8 39.95 -3.29 7.84
N ALA A 9 40.29 -2.22 7.14
CA ALA A 9 39.48 -1.06 6.88
C ALA A 9 38.18 -1.48 6.18
N SER A 10 37.07 -1.47 6.92
CA SER A 10 35.72 -1.57 6.37
C SER A 10 35.39 -0.24 5.70
N VAL A 11 35.89 -0.07 4.47
CA VAL A 11 35.75 1.14 3.65
C VAL A 11 34.73 0.88 2.53
N TYR A 12 33.56 0.37 2.92
CA TYR A 12 32.32 0.53 2.16
C TYR A 12 31.19 0.92 3.14
N THR A 13 31.41 2.05 3.82
CA THR A 13 30.38 2.87 4.46
C THR A 13 29.40 3.39 3.39
N ALA A 14 28.10 3.59 3.60
CA ALA A 14 27.30 3.55 4.82
C ALA A 14 25.81 3.42 4.47
N ARG A 15 25.21 2.30 4.85
CA ARG A 15 24.00 2.34 5.67
C ARG A 15 24.09 1.11 6.55
N GLY A 16 24.12 1.32 7.85
CA GLY A 16 23.81 0.24 8.80
C GLY A 16 22.40 -0.29 8.53
N PRO A 17 21.83 -1.15 9.38
CA PRO A 17 20.38 -1.32 9.33
C PRO A 17 19.77 0.09 9.43
N ALA A 18 19.20 0.59 8.34
CA ALA A 18 18.50 1.87 8.36
C ALA A 18 17.32 1.64 9.31
N GLU A 19 17.41 2.22 10.51
CA GLU A 19 16.35 2.17 11.49
C GLU A 19 15.05 2.62 10.79
N GLY A 20 14.09 1.70 10.72
CA GLY A 20 12.79 1.93 10.09
C GLY A 20 12.55 1.31 8.71
N GLU A 21 13.52 0.60 8.11
CA GLU A 21 13.31 -0.18 6.89
C GLU A 21 12.89 -1.64 7.18
N ASP A 22 11.69 -2.02 6.75
CA ASP A 22 11.13 -3.38 6.84
C ASP A 22 11.16 -4.11 5.49
N TRP A 23 12.31 -4.72 5.24
CA TRP A 23 12.51 -5.54 4.05
C TRP A 23 11.73 -6.86 4.08
N ALA A 24 11.28 -7.32 5.25
CA ALA A 24 10.45 -8.51 5.35
C ALA A 24 9.03 -8.21 4.84
N ALA A 25 8.46 -7.05 5.18
CA ALA A 25 7.20 -6.58 4.63
C ALA A 25 7.25 -6.47 3.10
N VAL A 26 8.35 -5.94 2.54
CA VAL A 26 8.57 -5.89 1.10
C VAL A 26 8.56 -7.29 0.48
N ALA A 27 9.22 -8.26 1.11
CA ALA A 27 9.27 -9.64 0.64
C ALA A 27 7.87 -10.29 0.61
N VAL A 28 7.08 -10.09 1.67
CA VAL A 28 5.70 -10.59 1.77
C VAL A 28 4.84 -10.00 0.66
N ALA A 29 4.78 -8.66 0.56
CA ALA A 29 3.99 -7.98 -0.46
C ALA A 29 4.37 -8.43 -1.88
N LEU A 30 5.68 -8.49 -2.16
CA LEU A 30 6.20 -8.93 -3.46
C LEU A 30 5.75 -10.36 -3.81
N ASN A 31 5.88 -11.31 -2.88
CA ASN A 31 5.50 -12.70 -3.10
C ASN A 31 3.99 -12.88 -3.31
N GLU A 32 3.17 -12.20 -2.51
CA GLU A 32 1.70 -12.23 -2.63
C GLU A 32 1.24 -11.68 -3.99
N ARG A 33 1.83 -10.57 -4.44
CA ARG A 33 1.49 -9.97 -5.73
C ARG A 33 1.95 -10.83 -6.91
N MET A 34 3.14 -11.41 -6.84
CA MET A 34 3.60 -12.36 -7.85
C MET A 34 2.68 -13.58 -7.94
N SER A 35 2.24 -14.12 -6.79
CA SER A 35 1.32 -15.26 -6.72
C SER A 35 -0.05 -14.92 -7.31
N SER A 36 -0.66 -13.81 -6.87
CA SER A 36 -1.98 -13.38 -7.38
C SER A 36 -1.98 -13.11 -8.88
N ARG A 37 -0.89 -12.58 -9.42
CA ARG A 37 -0.73 -12.34 -10.87
C ARG A 37 -0.18 -13.53 -11.65
N ARG A 38 0.20 -14.61 -10.96
CA ARG A 38 0.85 -15.81 -11.53
C ARG A 38 2.11 -15.47 -12.34
N VAL A 39 2.87 -14.49 -11.88
CA VAL A 39 4.12 -14.04 -12.52
C VAL A 39 5.33 -14.65 -11.80
N GLY A 40 6.24 -15.26 -12.57
CA GLY A 40 7.50 -15.81 -12.05
C GLY A 40 8.64 -14.79 -11.99
N GLN A 41 9.74 -15.15 -11.32
CA GLN A 41 10.93 -14.27 -11.19
C GLN A 41 11.52 -13.86 -12.54
N GLN A 42 11.61 -14.80 -13.50
CA GLN A 42 12.16 -14.54 -14.83
C GLN A 42 11.33 -13.50 -15.59
N GLN A 43 10.02 -13.68 -15.62
CA GLN A 43 9.10 -12.76 -16.28
C GLN A 43 9.12 -11.38 -15.60
N LEU A 44 9.14 -11.33 -14.26
CA LEU A 44 9.22 -10.05 -13.55
C LEU A 44 10.56 -9.33 -13.79
N ALA A 45 11.65 -10.07 -13.90
CA ALA A 45 12.97 -9.51 -14.22
C ALA A 45 12.96 -8.83 -15.60
N GLU A 46 12.37 -9.49 -16.59
CA GLU A 46 12.22 -8.95 -17.95
C GLU A 46 11.34 -7.68 -17.96
N LEU A 47 10.19 -7.71 -17.27
CA LEU A 47 9.26 -6.57 -17.23
C LEU A 47 9.83 -5.36 -16.47
N SER A 48 10.61 -5.60 -15.41
CA SER A 48 11.16 -4.53 -14.56
C SER A 48 12.55 -4.05 -14.98
N GLY A 49 13.25 -4.78 -15.86
CA GLY A 49 14.65 -4.52 -16.20
C GLY A 49 15.63 -4.79 -15.05
N VAL A 50 15.22 -5.59 -14.06
CA VAL A 50 15.99 -5.91 -12.86
C VAL A 50 16.50 -7.35 -12.95
N SER A 51 17.67 -7.65 -12.38
CA SER A 51 18.19 -9.02 -12.39
C SER A 51 17.35 -9.98 -11.54
N VAL A 52 17.24 -11.23 -11.97
CA VAL A 52 16.58 -12.31 -11.21
C VAL A 52 17.20 -12.47 -9.82
N SER A 53 18.53 -12.31 -9.71
CA SER A 53 19.25 -12.35 -8.43
C SER A 53 18.80 -11.25 -7.47
N THR A 54 18.54 -10.04 -7.97
CA THR A 54 18.00 -8.93 -7.18
C THR A 54 16.58 -9.23 -6.72
N LEU A 55 15.73 -9.79 -7.59
CA LEU A 55 14.37 -10.20 -7.20
C LEU A 55 14.38 -11.27 -6.13
N ARG A 56 15.22 -12.30 -6.29
CA ARG A 56 15.37 -13.36 -5.28
C ARG A 56 15.85 -12.81 -3.93
N LEU A 57 16.79 -11.87 -3.96
CA LEU A 57 17.25 -11.18 -2.76
C LEU A 57 16.13 -10.38 -2.07
N LEU A 58 15.28 -9.70 -2.85
CA LEU A 58 14.10 -9.00 -2.32
C LEU A 58 13.04 -9.95 -1.76
N GLN A 59 12.75 -11.07 -2.42
CA GLN A 59 11.80 -12.08 -1.95
C GLN A 59 12.23 -12.78 -0.65
N HIS A 60 13.51 -12.70 -0.29
CA HIS A 60 14.04 -13.17 1.00
C HIS A 60 14.21 -12.03 2.03
N GLY A 61 13.76 -10.81 1.73
CA GLY A 61 13.87 -9.67 2.63
C GLY A 61 15.30 -9.16 2.84
N ALA A 62 16.22 -9.48 1.93
CA ALA A 62 17.62 -9.08 2.02
C ALA A 62 17.95 -7.82 1.19
N GLY A 63 16.98 -6.92 1.01
CA GLY A 63 17.01 -5.80 0.06
C GLY A 63 17.83 -4.57 0.45
N ARG A 64 18.57 -4.55 1.57
CA ARG A 64 19.23 -3.35 2.14
C ARG A 64 20.16 -2.54 1.21
N ARG A 65 20.55 -3.09 0.06
CA ARG A 65 21.39 -2.42 -0.95
C ARG A 65 20.62 -2.02 -2.22
N VAL A 66 19.32 -2.31 -2.29
CA VAL A 66 18.47 -2.04 -3.43
C VAL A 66 18.04 -0.57 -3.41
N GLN A 67 18.14 0.10 -4.57
CA GLN A 67 17.81 1.51 -4.70
C GLN A 67 16.30 1.71 -4.86
N ASN A 68 15.76 2.85 -4.41
CA ASN A 68 14.34 3.20 -4.58
C ASN A 68 13.87 3.12 -6.04
N LYS A 69 14.72 3.53 -6.99
CA LYS A 69 14.41 3.41 -8.43
C LYS A 69 14.15 1.96 -8.88
N THR A 70 14.84 1.00 -8.27
CA THR A 70 14.66 -0.43 -8.53
C THR A 70 13.35 -0.92 -7.94
N LEU A 71 13.00 -0.47 -6.73
CA LEU A 71 11.69 -0.76 -6.14
C LEU A 71 10.54 -0.18 -6.99
N ALA A 72 10.68 1.04 -7.49
CA ALA A 72 9.70 1.66 -8.37
C ALA A 72 9.52 0.89 -9.69
N ALA A 73 10.62 0.45 -10.32
CA ALA A 73 10.55 -0.36 -11.54
C ALA A 73 9.83 -1.70 -11.32
N ILE A 74 10.08 -2.35 -10.17
CA ILE A 74 9.40 -3.60 -9.80
C ILE A 74 7.92 -3.35 -9.49
N ALA A 75 7.60 -2.28 -8.74
CA ALA A 75 6.23 -1.91 -8.41
C ALA A 75 5.41 -1.68 -9.69
N ARG A 76 5.96 -0.92 -10.64
CA ARG A 76 5.32 -0.67 -11.93
C ARG A 76 5.12 -1.95 -12.75
N ALA A 77 6.11 -2.83 -12.81
CA ALA A 77 5.98 -4.13 -13.48
C ALA A 77 4.89 -5.01 -12.86
N LEU A 78 4.63 -4.84 -11.56
CA LEU A 78 3.55 -5.51 -10.82
C LEU A 78 2.21 -4.76 -10.84
N GLU A 79 2.10 -3.70 -11.63
CA GLU A 79 0.92 -2.83 -11.74
C GLU A 79 0.52 -2.20 -10.41
N TRP A 80 1.52 -1.72 -9.68
CA TRP A 80 1.36 -0.83 -8.54
C TRP A 80 1.87 0.57 -8.87
N PRO A 81 1.44 1.60 -8.09
CA PRO A 81 2.11 2.89 -8.06
C PRO A 81 3.62 2.75 -7.77
N ASP A 82 4.43 3.62 -8.36
CA ASP A 82 5.89 3.59 -8.28
C ASP A 82 6.43 3.65 -6.83
N ASP A 83 5.70 4.30 -5.93
CA ASP A 83 6.03 4.51 -4.53
C ASP A 83 5.54 3.38 -3.60
N HIS A 84 4.72 2.46 -4.08
CA HIS A 84 4.08 1.44 -3.24
C HIS A 84 5.07 0.61 -2.42
N LEU A 85 6.12 0.05 -3.05
CA LEU A 85 7.12 -0.76 -2.35
C LEU A 85 8.01 0.08 -1.41
N ILE A 86 8.15 1.38 -1.68
CA ILE A 86 8.87 2.31 -0.80
C ILE A 86 8.00 2.59 0.44
N HIS A 87 6.70 2.75 0.27
CA HIS A 87 5.76 2.85 1.39
C HIS A 87 5.79 1.59 2.25
N VAL A 88 5.66 0.39 1.65
CA VAL A 88 5.74 -0.88 2.39
C VAL A 88 7.06 -1.00 3.17
N LEU A 89 8.18 -0.62 2.54
CA LEU A 89 9.50 -0.63 3.18
C LEU A 89 9.56 0.26 4.43
N LEU A 90 8.88 1.41 4.43
CA LEU A 90 8.92 2.38 5.52
C LEU A 90 7.80 2.19 6.55
N SER A 91 6.76 1.41 6.22
CA SER A 91 5.60 1.19 7.09
C SER A 91 5.87 0.28 8.29
N GLY A 92 6.92 -0.54 8.27
CA GLY A 92 7.21 -1.52 9.33
C GLY A 92 7.69 -0.95 10.67
N THR A 93 7.61 0.37 10.88
CA THR A 93 7.89 1.01 12.19
C THR A 93 6.62 1.26 13.02
N ARG A 94 5.41 1.00 12.51
CA ARG A 94 4.18 1.28 13.27
C ARG A 94 3.62 0.04 13.97
N THR A 95 4.20 -0.31 15.12
CA THR A 95 3.38 -0.84 16.22
C THR A 95 2.69 0.36 16.85
N GLY A 96 1.47 0.67 16.41
CA GLY A 96 0.68 1.78 16.94
C GLY A 96 0.15 2.70 15.83
N ASP A 97 -1.14 2.54 15.58
CA ASP A 97 -2.11 3.48 15.01
C ASP A 97 -1.78 4.32 13.76
N SER A 98 -2.61 4.04 12.75
CA SER A 98 -3.25 4.92 11.76
C SER A 98 -2.48 5.45 10.53
N GLU A 99 -3.20 5.31 9.41
CA GLU A 99 -3.24 6.11 8.16
C GLU A 99 -2.02 6.04 7.21
N ALA A 100 -2.12 5.59 5.95
CA ALA A 100 -3.24 5.31 5.07
C ALA A 100 -2.99 3.99 4.31
N SER A 101 -3.71 2.93 4.70
CA SER A 101 -3.79 1.73 3.88
C SER A 101 -4.87 1.98 2.82
N GLU A 102 -4.66 1.56 1.58
CA GLU A 102 -5.77 1.51 0.62
C GLU A 102 -6.93 0.76 1.29
N PRO A 103 -8.15 1.32 1.30
CA PRO A 103 -9.25 0.71 2.01
C PRO A 103 -9.46 -0.70 1.47
N THR A 104 -9.47 -1.68 2.36
CA THR A 104 -9.74 -3.07 1.96
C THR A 104 -11.06 -3.11 1.19
N GLY A 105 -11.23 -4.02 0.22
CA GLY A 105 -12.50 -4.16 -0.51
C GLY A 105 -13.73 -4.25 0.42
N ARG A 106 -13.57 -4.82 1.62
CA ARG A 106 -14.61 -4.84 2.67
C ARG A 106 -14.94 -3.46 3.25
N GLU A 107 -13.94 -2.61 3.44
CA GLU A 107 -14.12 -1.23 3.93
C GLU A 107 -14.80 -0.37 2.87
N ILE A 108 -14.42 -0.52 1.60
CA ILE A 108 -15.07 0.14 0.47
C ILE A 108 -16.56 -0.26 0.42
N LEU A 109 -16.85 -1.57 0.52
CA LEU A 109 -18.24 -2.06 0.54
C LEU A 109 -19.03 -1.52 1.74
N ALA A 110 -18.40 -1.41 2.92
CA ALA A 110 -19.04 -0.84 4.11
C ALA A 110 -19.35 0.66 3.93
N VAL A 111 -18.44 1.42 3.32
CA VAL A 111 -18.67 2.83 3.00
C VAL A 111 -19.79 2.98 1.97
N LEU A 112 -19.79 2.16 0.92
CA LEU A 112 -20.85 2.18 -0.10
C LEU A 112 -22.22 1.88 0.49
N ALA A 113 -22.34 0.84 1.33
CA ALA A 113 -23.59 0.51 2.01
C ALA A 113 -24.08 1.68 2.89
N ARG A 114 -23.17 2.32 3.63
CA ARG A 114 -23.51 3.49 4.46
C ARG A 114 -23.97 4.69 3.63
N VAL A 115 -23.39 4.91 2.45
CA VAL A 115 -23.82 5.96 1.51
C VAL A 115 -25.22 5.65 0.98
N GLU A 116 -25.48 4.39 0.60
CA GLU A 116 -26.79 3.95 0.12
C GLU A 116 -27.90 4.11 1.18
N ASP A 117 -27.63 3.73 2.43
CA ASP A 117 -28.55 3.94 3.55
C ASP A 117 -28.86 5.43 3.73
N ARG A 118 -27.84 6.28 3.66
CA ARG A 118 -28.01 7.73 3.84
C ARG A 118 -28.82 8.35 2.70
N LEU A 119 -28.60 7.91 1.45
CA LEU A 119 -29.40 8.36 0.31
C LEU A 119 -30.86 7.95 0.46
N THR A 120 -31.12 6.72 0.93
CA THR A 120 -32.48 6.23 1.20
C THR A 120 -33.19 7.06 2.27
N GLU A 121 -32.48 7.42 3.35
CA GLU A 121 -33.00 8.30 4.40
C GLU A 121 -33.34 9.70 3.86
N ILE A 122 -32.45 10.27 3.03
CA ILE A 122 -32.68 11.59 2.42
C ILE A 122 -33.91 11.57 1.52
N LEU A 123 -34.06 10.55 0.67
CA LEU A 123 -35.22 10.40 -0.20
C LEU A 123 -36.53 10.27 0.61
N THR A 124 -36.51 9.51 1.70
CA THR A 124 -37.68 9.35 2.58
C THR A 124 -38.08 10.68 3.23
N ARG A 125 -37.11 11.47 3.68
CA ARG A 125 -37.36 12.80 4.26
C ARG A 125 -37.87 13.78 3.23
N LEU A 126 -37.30 13.78 2.02
CA LEU A 126 -37.78 14.62 0.93
C LEU A 126 -39.24 14.30 0.59
N ALA A 127 -39.59 13.03 0.45
CA ALA A 127 -40.98 12.62 0.21
C ALA A 127 -41.94 13.08 1.33
N THR A 128 -41.48 13.11 2.58
CA THR A 128 -42.26 13.61 3.72
C THR A 128 -42.46 15.13 3.65
N VAL A 129 -41.40 15.87 3.29
CA VAL A 129 -41.46 17.33 3.11
C VAL A 129 -42.35 17.71 1.95
N GLU A 130 -42.23 17.03 0.81
CA GLU A 130 -43.09 17.24 -0.36
C GLU A 130 -44.58 17.05 0.01
N GLN A 131 -44.93 15.98 0.71
CA GLN A 131 -46.29 15.75 1.18
C GLN A 131 -46.79 16.82 2.17
N ALA A 132 -45.92 17.32 3.04
CA ALA A 132 -46.26 18.39 3.97
C ALA A 132 -46.56 19.69 3.22
N VAL A 133 -45.72 20.06 2.24
CA VAL A 133 -45.90 21.24 1.39
C VAL A 133 -47.18 21.15 0.58
N THR A 134 -47.46 20.02 -0.09
CA THR A 134 -48.70 19.82 -0.85
C THR A 134 -49.96 19.86 0.02
N ARG A 135 -49.86 19.46 1.30
CA ARG A 135 -50.99 19.54 2.25
C ARG A 135 -51.27 20.97 2.71
N THR A 136 -50.24 21.82 2.84
CA THR A 136 -50.40 23.24 3.18
C THR A 136 -50.98 24.09 2.05
N ASP A 137 -50.81 23.68 0.79
CA ASP A 137 -51.38 24.36 -0.39
C ASP A 137 -52.82 23.89 -0.73
N GLY A 138 -53.48 23.13 0.16
CA GLY A 138 -54.88 22.72 -0.01
C GLY A 138 -55.86 23.90 0.07
N PRO A 139 -56.94 23.92 -0.73
CA PRO A 139 -57.73 25.11 -1.01
C PRO A 139 -58.45 25.65 0.24
N THR A 140 -58.32 26.96 0.48
CA THR A 140 -59.12 27.71 1.46
C THR A 140 -60.61 27.52 1.13
N PRO A 141 -61.42 26.94 2.03
CA PRO A 141 -62.84 26.73 1.78
C PRO A 141 -63.60 28.08 1.76
N PRO A 142 -64.72 28.15 1.00
CA PRO A 142 -65.48 29.38 0.76
C PRO A 142 -66.21 29.92 1.99
#